data_AF-A0A959AF96-F1
#
_entry.id   AF-A0A959AF96-F1
#
_cell.length_a   1.000
_cell.length_b   1.000
_cell.length_c   1.000
_cell.angle_alpha   90.00
_cell.angle_beta   90.00
_cell.angle_gamma   90.00
#
_symmetry.space_group_name_H-M   'P 1'
#
loop_
_entity.id
_entity.type
_entity.pdbx_description
1 polymer ?
#
loop_
_entity_poly.entity_id
_entity_poly.type
_entity_poly.pdbx_seq_one_letter_code
_entity_poly.pdbx_strand_id
1 'polypeptide(L)'
;MLSRRSVRIKVMQLLYMLNRDEQLAFPDLVKEYNDGIWKTYELYIFHLYLLLKVAQYAEKDAANRASKHLPTDEDKVFSPRLYQNPCVQSLANHVDFLNIAAGYKANEGIDEDHIRTMYQAFDDTEEYKAYLALPEPANDDHAKILLELYRFLANHDLFIEMSEDRYNNW
;
A
#
# COMPACT_ATOMS: atom_id res chain seq x y z
N MET A 1 -9.48 -6.16 -3.02
CA MET A 1 -9.05 -6.88 -4.24
C MET A 1 -10.24 -7.48 -4.98
N LEU A 2 -10.19 -7.47 -6.32
CA LEU A 2 -11.18 -8.06 -7.20
C LEU A 2 -11.37 -9.56 -6.90
N SER A 3 -12.55 -9.93 -6.44
CA SER A 3 -12.96 -11.31 -6.23
C SER A 3 -14.19 -11.60 -7.09
N ARG A 4 -14.46 -12.89 -7.34
CA ARG A 4 -15.71 -13.29 -8.01
C ARG A 4 -16.95 -12.75 -7.29
N ARG A 5 -16.87 -12.60 -5.97
CA ARG A 5 -17.94 -12.01 -5.15
C ARG A 5 -18.10 -10.51 -5.42
N SER A 6 -17.00 -9.74 -5.40
CA SER A 6 -17.07 -8.29 -5.63
C SER A 6 -17.54 -7.96 -7.06
N VAL A 7 -17.10 -8.73 -8.06
CA VAL A 7 -17.59 -8.61 -9.44
C VAL A 7 -19.10 -8.80 -9.53
N ARG A 8 -19.64 -9.87 -8.92
CA ARG A 8 -21.10 -10.12 -8.92
C ARG A 8 -21.87 -9.01 -8.22
N ILE A 9 -21.37 -8.50 -7.10
CA ILE A 9 -21.99 -7.39 -6.37
C ILE A 9 -22.04 -6.15 -7.27
N LYS A 10 -20.94 -5.80 -7.94
CA LYS A 10 -20.90 -4.63 -8.82
C LYS A 10 -21.84 -4.79 -10.02
N VAL A 11 -21.87 -5.97 -10.64
CA VAL A 11 -22.82 -6.27 -11.73
C VAL A 11 -24.26 -6.10 -11.26
N MET A 12 -24.61 -6.60 -10.06
CA MET A 12 -25.95 -6.41 -9.49
C MET A 12 -26.27 -4.93 -9.20
N GLN A 13 -25.31 -4.16 -8.69
CA GLN A 13 -25.47 -2.72 -8.48
C GLN A 13 -25.75 -1.98 -9.80
N LEU A 14 -25.00 -2.30 -10.84
CA LEU A 14 -25.18 -1.72 -12.17
C LEU A 14 -26.55 -2.08 -12.77
N LEU A 15 -26.94 -3.35 -12.70
CA LEU A 15 -28.27 -3.78 -13.17
C LEU A 15 -29.41 -3.11 -12.38
N TYR A 16 -29.21 -2.89 -11.09
CA TYR A 16 -30.16 -2.15 -10.26
C TYR A 16 -30.27 -0.67 -10.69
N MET A 17 -29.16 -0.02 -11.00
CA MET A 17 -29.16 1.36 -11.55
C MET A 17 -29.93 1.41 -12.88
N LEU A 18 -29.65 0.47 -13.80
CA LEU A 18 -30.37 0.35 -15.08
C LEU A 18 -31.87 0.15 -14.91
N ASN A 19 -32.30 -0.61 -13.89
CA ASN A 19 -33.71 -0.82 -13.62
C ASN A 19 -34.41 0.42 -13.04
N ARG A 20 -33.68 1.28 -12.34
CA ARG A 20 -34.23 2.46 -11.66
C ARG A 20 -34.22 3.73 -12.49
N ASP A 21 -33.28 3.85 -13.42
CA ASP A 21 -33.11 5.01 -14.27
C ASP A 21 -33.49 4.67 -15.72
N GLU A 22 -34.65 5.17 -16.15
CA GLU A 22 -35.18 4.95 -17.50
C GLU A 22 -34.33 5.63 -18.59
N GLN A 23 -33.46 6.58 -18.23
CA GLN A 23 -32.57 7.28 -19.17
C GLN A 23 -31.23 6.55 -19.38
N LEU A 24 -30.89 5.60 -18.50
CA LEU A 24 -29.61 4.90 -18.53
C LEU A 24 -29.63 3.80 -19.61
N ALA A 25 -28.71 3.85 -20.57
CA ALA A 25 -28.62 2.83 -21.60
C ALA A 25 -27.65 1.72 -21.22
N PHE A 26 -27.88 0.50 -21.74
CA PHE A 26 -26.99 -0.64 -21.48
C PHE A 26 -25.52 -0.39 -21.87
N PRO A 27 -25.18 0.30 -22.98
CA PRO A 27 -23.79 0.62 -23.32
C PRO A 27 -23.08 1.48 -22.26
N ASP A 28 -23.79 2.41 -21.62
CA ASP A 28 -23.24 3.25 -20.55
C ASP A 28 -22.87 2.41 -19.33
N LEU A 29 -23.69 1.38 -19.05
CA LEU A 29 -23.45 0.41 -17.99
C LEU A 29 -22.18 -0.42 -18.21
N VAL A 30 -21.96 -0.86 -19.46
CA VAL A 30 -20.76 -1.62 -19.84
C VAL A 30 -19.52 -0.75 -19.72
N LYS A 31 -19.62 0.52 -20.10
CA LYS A 31 -18.54 1.49 -19.92
C LYS A 31 -18.21 1.67 -18.44
N GLU A 32 -19.21 1.97 -17.60
CA GLU A 32 -19.03 2.14 -16.15
C GLU A 32 -18.42 0.90 -15.49
N TYR A 33 -18.82 -0.30 -15.92
CA TYR A 33 -18.23 -1.54 -15.45
C TYR A 33 -16.74 -1.65 -15.77
N ASN A 34 -16.36 -1.36 -17.03
CA ASN A 34 -14.97 -1.42 -17.48
C ASN A 34 -14.12 -0.33 -16.82
N ASP A 35 -14.65 0.88 -16.70
CA ASP A 35 -14.00 1.98 -15.99
C ASP A 35 -13.79 1.62 -14.52
N GLY A 36 -14.77 0.92 -13.91
CA GLY A 36 -14.61 0.21 -12.65
C GLY A 36 -13.34 -0.63 -12.67
N ILE A 37 -13.26 -1.66 -13.54
CA ILE A 37 -12.08 -2.56 -13.66
C ILE A 37 -10.75 -1.84 -13.63
N TRP A 38 -10.63 -0.77 -14.40
CA TRP A 38 -9.42 0.02 -14.41
C TRP A 38 -9.14 0.69 -13.06
N LYS A 39 -10.15 1.25 -12.38
CA LYS A 39 -9.98 1.83 -11.04
C LYS A 39 -9.49 0.83 -9.97
N THR A 40 -9.85 -0.47 -9.99
CA THR A 40 -9.22 -1.42 -9.01
C THR A 40 -7.76 -1.65 -9.38
N TYR A 41 -7.43 -1.70 -10.67
CA TYR A 41 -6.04 -1.84 -11.06
C TYR A 41 -5.22 -0.63 -10.60
N GLU A 42 -5.75 0.58 -10.78
CA GLU A 42 -5.15 1.81 -10.26
C GLU A 42 -5.01 1.76 -8.72
N LEU A 43 -6.06 1.37 -8.01
CA LEU A 43 -6.04 1.19 -6.56
C LEU A 43 -4.97 0.16 -6.13
N TYR A 44 -4.80 -0.93 -6.87
CA TYR A 44 -3.76 -1.92 -6.60
C TYR A 44 -2.36 -1.34 -6.76
N ILE A 45 -2.12 -0.57 -7.83
CA ILE A 45 -0.85 0.14 -8.02
C ILE A 45 -0.62 1.14 -6.89
N PHE A 46 -1.66 1.88 -6.48
CA PHE A 46 -1.59 2.82 -5.38
C PHE A 46 -1.25 2.12 -4.05
N HIS A 47 -1.86 0.98 -3.74
CA HIS A 47 -1.55 0.17 -2.56
C HIS A 47 -0.10 -0.32 -2.55
N LEU A 48 0.40 -0.82 -3.69
CA LEU A 48 1.81 -1.22 -3.81
C LEU A 48 2.76 -0.03 -3.61
N TYR A 49 2.39 1.14 -4.14
CA TYR A 49 3.17 2.35 -3.99
C TYR A 49 3.19 2.84 -2.54
N LEU A 50 2.06 2.80 -1.82
CA LEU A 50 2.01 3.11 -0.39
C LEU A 50 2.86 2.14 0.44
N LEU A 51 2.77 0.84 0.17
CA LEU A 51 3.60 -0.16 0.83
C LEU A 51 5.10 0.15 0.64
N LEU A 52 5.51 0.47 -0.59
CA LEU A 52 6.88 0.90 -0.88
C LEU A 52 7.26 2.15 -0.08
N LYS A 53 6.39 3.16 0.02
CA LYS A 53 6.67 4.40 0.75
C LYS A 53 6.79 4.21 2.25
N VAL A 54 5.93 3.38 2.85
CA VAL A 54 6.01 3.02 4.26
C VAL A 54 7.31 2.24 4.53
N ALA A 55 7.65 1.26 3.69
CA ALA A 55 8.92 0.55 3.82
C ALA A 55 10.13 1.49 3.68
N GLN A 56 10.09 2.42 2.72
CA GLN A 56 11.14 3.42 2.48
C GLN A 56 11.36 4.35 3.68
N TYR A 57 10.35 4.56 4.52
CA TYR A 57 10.50 5.37 5.72
C TYR A 57 11.53 4.81 6.71
N ALA A 58 11.81 3.50 6.67
CA ALA A 58 12.86 2.88 7.48
C ALA A 58 14.23 3.57 7.33
N GLU A 59 14.59 4.05 6.14
CA GLU A 59 15.85 4.78 5.93
C GLU A 59 15.85 6.14 6.64
N LYS A 60 14.70 6.84 6.61
CA LYS A 60 14.54 8.12 7.33
C LYS A 60 14.61 7.89 8.83
N ASP A 61 14.01 6.81 9.32
CA ASP A 61 14.10 6.41 10.73
C ASP A 61 15.55 6.11 11.14
N ALA A 62 16.31 5.36 10.32
CA ALA A 62 17.73 5.13 10.57
C ALA A 62 18.53 6.44 10.67
N ALA A 63 18.30 7.38 9.75
CA ALA A 63 18.94 8.70 9.77
C ALA A 63 18.56 9.50 11.03
N ASN A 64 17.28 9.48 11.41
CA ASN A 64 16.78 10.16 12.61
C ASN A 64 17.41 9.57 13.87
N ARG A 65 17.45 8.24 14.02
CA ARG A 65 18.09 7.55 15.16
C ARG A 65 19.58 7.86 15.24
N ALA A 66 20.28 7.89 14.12
CA ALA A 66 21.70 8.24 14.05
C ALA A 66 21.99 9.70 14.42
N SER A 67 21.06 10.62 14.16
CA SER A 67 21.19 12.04 14.52
C SER A 67 20.85 12.38 15.98
N LYS A 68 20.33 11.42 16.77
CA LYS A 68 19.98 11.66 18.18
C LYS A 68 21.23 12.06 18.97
N HIS A 69 21.13 13.13 19.76
CA HIS A 69 22.21 13.56 20.66
C HIS A 69 22.55 12.52 21.75
N LEU A 70 21.55 11.75 22.17
CA LEU A 70 21.71 10.66 23.13
C LEU A 70 21.03 9.39 22.58
N PRO A 71 21.70 8.65 21.70
CA PRO A 71 21.14 7.44 21.09
C PRO A 71 21.09 6.30 22.11
N THR A 72 19.96 5.59 22.14
CA THR A 72 19.83 4.34 22.91
C THR A 72 20.68 3.23 22.29
N ASP A 73 20.86 2.12 23.00
CA ASP A 73 21.61 0.99 22.43
C ASP A 73 20.86 0.36 21.24
N GLU A 74 19.53 0.35 21.28
CA GLU A 74 18.67 -0.05 20.16
C GLU A 74 18.83 0.87 18.93
N ASP A 75 18.95 2.19 19.15
CA ASP A 75 19.19 3.15 18.07
C ASP A 75 20.52 2.89 17.35
N LYS A 76 21.56 2.45 18.07
CA LYS A 76 22.90 2.21 17.51
C LYS A 76 22.97 0.94 16.67
N VAL A 77 22.16 -0.06 17.00
CA VAL A 77 22.13 -1.34 16.27
C VAL A 77 21.03 -1.41 15.22
N PHE A 78 20.16 -0.40 15.16
CA PHE A 78 19.09 -0.33 14.17
C PHE A 78 19.64 -0.34 12.75
N SER A 79 18.99 -1.12 11.90
CA SER A 79 19.28 -1.22 10.47
C SER A 79 17.96 -1.13 9.71
N PRO A 80 17.87 -0.32 8.63
CA PRO A 80 16.64 -0.14 7.86
C PRO A 80 16.37 -1.34 6.93
N ARG A 81 16.40 -2.55 7.49
CA ARG A 81 16.28 -3.83 6.78
C ARG A 81 14.96 -3.98 6.06
N LEU A 82 13.91 -3.29 6.50
CA LEU A 82 12.63 -3.29 5.82
C LEU A 82 12.75 -2.69 4.41
N TYR A 83 13.48 -1.60 4.24
CA TYR A 83 13.71 -1.03 2.92
C TYR A 83 14.82 -1.75 2.17
N GLN A 84 15.90 -2.12 2.86
CA GLN A 84 17.08 -2.71 2.25
C GLN A 84 16.88 -4.15 1.73
N ASN A 85 15.77 -4.80 2.08
CA ASN A 85 15.54 -6.17 1.62
C ASN A 85 15.39 -6.25 0.09
N PRO A 86 15.77 -7.39 -0.54
CA PRO A 86 15.76 -7.54 -1.99
C PRO A 86 14.39 -7.34 -2.65
N CYS A 87 13.29 -7.72 -1.98
CA CYS A 87 11.94 -7.60 -2.53
C CYS A 87 11.52 -6.13 -2.66
N VAL A 88 11.75 -5.32 -1.62
CA VAL A 88 11.45 -3.88 -1.64
C VAL A 88 12.39 -3.15 -2.59
N GLN A 89 13.69 -3.47 -2.57
CA GLN A 89 14.65 -2.88 -3.51
C GLN A 89 14.31 -3.21 -4.97
N SER A 90 13.86 -4.43 -5.24
CA SER A 90 13.41 -4.79 -6.59
C SER A 90 12.24 -3.92 -7.03
N LEU A 91 11.26 -3.67 -6.16
CA LEU A 91 10.12 -2.80 -6.47
C LEU A 91 10.54 -1.32 -6.59
N ALA A 92 11.40 -0.85 -5.68
CA ALA A 92 11.89 0.53 -5.63
C ALA A 92 12.70 0.92 -6.88
N ASN A 93 13.37 -0.05 -7.51
CA ASN A 93 14.19 0.16 -8.70
C ASN A 93 13.50 -0.30 -10.01
N HIS A 94 12.26 -0.78 -9.94
CA HIS A 94 11.54 -1.26 -11.11
C HIS A 94 10.97 -0.10 -11.93
N VAL A 95 11.68 0.29 -12.99
CA VAL A 95 11.34 1.46 -13.83
C VAL A 95 9.89 1.43 -14.35
N ASP A 96 9.42 0.29 -14.89
CA ASP A 96 8.05 0.23 -15.42
C ASP A 96 6.98 0.41 -14.34
N PHE A 97 7.16 -0.18 -13.16
CA PHE A 97 6.26 0.02 -12.04
C PHE A 97 6.20 1.49 -11.61
N LEU A 98 7.36 2.15 -11.50
CA LEU A 98 7.42 3.56 -11.16
C LEU A 98 6.75 4.44 -12.22
N ASN A 99 6.92 4.12 -13.49
CA ASN A 99 6.24 4.82 -14.59
C ASN A 99 4.71 4.62 -14.53
N ILE A 100 4.24 3.40 -14.25
CA ILE A 100 2.81 3.11 -14.08
C ILE A 100 2.25 3.87 -12.87
N ALA A 101 2.96 3.84 -11.73
CA ALA A 101 2.57 4.55 -10.51
C ALA A 101 2.50 6.08 -10.75
N ALA A 102 3.47 6.65 -11.47
CA ALA A 102 3.45 8.05 -11.87
C ALA A 102 2.32 8.36 -12.86
N GLY A 103 2.05 7.47 -13.83
CA GLY A 103 0.97 7.61 -14.79
C GLY A 103 -0.42 7.65 -14.14
N TYR A 104 -0.61 6.86 -13.08
CA TYR A 104 -1.82 6.89 -12.25
C TYR A 104 -1.76 7.89 -11.10
N LYS A 105 -0.72 8.73 -11.03
CA LYS A 105 -0.56 9.77 -10.02
C LYS A 105 -0.61 9.24 -8.58
N ALA A 106 -0.11 8.02 -8.37
CA ALA A 106 -0.08 7.39 -7.06
C ALA A 106 0.68 8.24 -6.02
N ASN A 107 1.64 9.05 -6.47
CA ASN A 107 2.44 9.97 -5.66
C ASN A 107 1.73 11.27 -5.25
N GLU A 108 0.71 11.73 -5.98
CA GLU A 108 0.02 12.99 -5.67
C GLU A 108 -0.77 12.82 -4.37
N GLY A 109 -0.87 13.85 -3.50
CA GLY A 109 -1.72 13.81 -2.30
C GLY A 109 -1.34 12.78 -1.23
N ILE A 110 -0.08 12.31 -1.19
CA ILE A 110 0.44 11.53 -0.06
C ILE A 110 1.09 12.49 0.93
N ASP A 111 0.55 12.54 2.15
CA ASP A 111 1.18 13.25 3.26
C ASP A 111 2.32 12.40 3.85
N GLU A 112 3.50 12.99 3.99
CA GLU A 112 4.64 12.33 4.63
C GLU A 112 4.35 11.99 6.10
N ASP A 113 3.55 12.81 6.80
CA ASP A 113 3.16 12.54 8.18
C ASP A 113 2.26 11.30 8.29
N HIS A 114 1.41 11.02 7.29
CA HIS A 114 0.65 9.77 7.23
C HIS A 114 1.57 8.56 7.06
N ILE A 115 2.57 8.66 6.17
CA ILE A 115 3.57 7.60 5.97
C ILE A 115 4.36 7.35 7.24
N ARG A 116 4.83 8.42 7.92
CA ARG A 116 5.52 8.33 9.21
C ARG A 116 4.65 7.61 10.24
N THR A 117 3.39 8.02 10.37
CA THR A 117 2.46 7.47 11.37
C THR A 117 2.23 5.98 11.15
N MET A 118 1.97 5.57 9.90
CA MET A 118 1.80 4.15 9.56
C MET A 118 3.08 3.34 9.80
N TYR A 119 4.24 3.89 9.46
CA TYR A 119 5.53 3.23 9.73
C TYR A 119 5.77 3.07 11.23
N GLN A 120 5.61 4.11 12.03
CA GLN A 120 5.83 4.06 13.48
C GLN A 120 4.90 3.06 14.16
N ALA A 121 3.63 3.03 13.75
CA ALA A 121 2.67 2.07 14.27
C ALA A 121 3.03 0.62 13.88
N PHE A 122 3.64 0.41 12.70
CA PHE A 122 4.18 -0.89 12.31
C PHE A 122 5.49 -1.24 13.03
N ASP A 123 6.35 -0.24 13.31
CA ASP A 123 7.62 -0.41 14.05
C ASP A 123 7.40 -1.04 15.44
N ASP A 124 6.28 -0.69 16.06
CA ASP A 124 5.88 -1.18 17.38
C ASP A 124 5.37 -2.63 17.39
N THR A 125 5.09 -3.23 16.22
CA THR A 125 4.54 -4.59 16.12
C THR A 125 5.55 -5.68 16.47
N GLU A 126 5.06 -6.78 17.07
CA GLU A 126 5.90 -7.92 17.43
C GLU A 126 6.48 -8.61 16.19
N GLU A 127 5.71 -8.66 15.10
CA GLU A 127 6.13 -9.24 13.82
C GLU A 127 7.34 -8.52 13.24
N TYR A 128 7.35 -7.19 13.30
CA TYR A 128 8.47 -6.40 12.78
C TYR A 128 9.70 -6.49 13.67
N LYS A 129 9.53 -6.41 14.99
CA LYS A 129 10.62 -6.62 15.95
C LYS A 129 11.26 -8.00 15.80
N ALA A 130 10.44 -9.04 15.62
CA ALA A 130 10.92 -10.40 15.36
C ALA A 130 11.72 -10.49 14.04
N TYR A 131 11.25 -9.81 12.97
CA TYR A 131 11.98 -9.75 11.70
C TYR A 131 13.33 -9.04 11.83
N LEU A 132 13.41 -7.94 12.59
CA LEU A 132 14.67 -7.21 12.83
C LEU A 132 15.67 -8.04 13.67
N ALA A 133 15.18 -8.90 14.55
CA ALA A 133 16.00 -9.78 15.39
C ALA A 133 16.62 -10.97 14.62
N LEU A 134 16.16 -11.27 13.40
CA LEU A 134 16.74 -12.35 12.59
C LEU A 134 18.19 -11.99 12.19
N PRO A 135 19.18 -12.85 12.44
CA PRO A 135 20.56 -12.56 12.07
C PRO A 135 20.75 -12.48 10.55
N GLU A 136 20.21 -13.45 9.81
CA GLU A 136 20.26 -13.55 8.35
C GLU A 136 18.87 -13.95 7.82
N PRO A 137 18.01 -12.98 7.48
CA PRO A 137 16.69 -13.27 6.91
C PRO A 137 16.81 -13.88 5.51
N ALA A 138 16.02 -14.91 5.23
CA ALA A 138 15.90 -15.48 3.89
C ALA A 138 14.84 -14.76 3.05
N ASN A 139 14.74 -15.10 1.76
CA ASN A 139 13.73 -14.54 0.86
C ASN A 139 12.29 -14.77 1.38
N ASP A 140 12.02 -15.91 2.01
CA ASP A 140 10.71 -16.22 2.58
C ASP A 140 10.39 -15.31 3.78
N ASP A 141 11.41 -14.95 4.59
CA ASP A 141 11.25 -14.02 5.71
C ASP A 141 10.93 -12.60 5.21
N HIS A 142 11.62 -12.17 4.14
CA HIS A 142 11.35 -10.90 3.48
C HIS A 142 9.93 -10.84 2.91
N ALA A 143 9.49 -11.89 2.20
CA ALA A 143 8.13 -11.97 1.67
C ALA A 143 7.09 -11.98 2.80
N LYS A 144 7.37 -12.69 3.90
CA LYS A 144 6.49 -12.77 5.06
C LYS A 144 6.32 -11.40 5.73
N ILE A 145 7.40 -10.67 6.01
CA ILE A 145 7.26 -9.36 6.67
C ILE A 145 6.53 -8.35 5.78
N LEU A 146 6.69 -8.42 4.45
CA LEU A 146 5.93 -7.55 3.53
C LEU A 146 4.44 -7.91 3.48
N LEU A 147 4.11 -9.20 3.63
CA LEU A 147 2.73 -9.63 3.76
C LEU A 147 2.12 -9.14 5.08
N GLU A 148 2.84 -9.22 6.19
CA GLU A 148 2.37 -8.67 7.47
C GLU A 148 2.25 -7.14 7.42
N LEU A 149 3.20 -6.44 6.78
CA LEU A 149 3.08 -5.00 6.52
C LEU A 149 1.83 -4.68 5.71
N TYR A 150 1.56 -5.41 4.62
CA TYR A 150 0.35 -5.17 3.84
C TYR A 150 -0.92 -5.44 4.64
N ARG A 151 -0.97 -6.51 5.44
CA ARG A 151 -2.10 -6.81 6.32
C ARG A 151 -2.31 -5.73 7.37
N PHE A 152 -1.22 -5.23 7.96
CA PHE A 152 -1.26 -4.13 8.91
C PHE A 152 -1.83 -2.88 8.25
N LEU A 153 -1.27 -2.48 7.10
CA LEU A 153 -1.72 -1.31 6.34
C LEU A 153 -3.19 -1.43 5.92
N ALA A 154 -3.60 -2.58 5.39
CA ALA A 154 -4.98 -2.80 4.95
C ALA A 154 -6.02 -2.68 6.08
N ASN A 155 -5.60 -2.76 7.34
CA ASN A 155 -6.45 -2.56 8.53
C ASN A 155 -6.18 -1.22 9.24
N HIS A 156 -5.26 -0.39 8.74
CA HIS A 156 -4.90 0.88 9.34
C HIS A 156 -5.80 2.01 8.81
N ASP A 157 -6.39 2.81 9.72
CA ASP A 157 -7.38 3.84 9.36
C ASP A 157 -6.88 4.81 8.28
N LEU A 158 -5.68 5.38 8.43
CA LEU A 158 -5.09 6.28 7.42
C LEU A 158 -4.95 5.64 6.03
N PHE A 159 -4.64 4.35 5.96
CA PHE A 159 -4.50 3.67 4.67
C PHE A 159 -5.86 3.47 4.00
N ILE A 160 -6.88 3.15 4.80
CA ILE A 160 -8.27 3.02 4.34
C ILE A 160 -8.77 4.38 3.85
N GLU A 161 -8.62 5.43 4.65
CA GLU A 161 -9.01 6.81 4.30
C GLU A 161 -8.36 7.27 2.99
N MET A 162 -7.03 7.12 2.87
CA MET A 162 -6.32 7.47 1.63
C MET A 162 -6.78 6.68 0.41
N SER A 163 -7.23 5.44 0.61
CA SER A 163 -7.75 4.59 -0.45
C SER A 163 -9.16 5.04 -0.87
N GLU A 164 -10.04 5.28 0.10
CA GLU A 164 -11.44 5.67 -0.12
C GLU A 164 -11.55 7.06 -0.75
N ASP A 165 -10.75 8.04 -0.28
CA ASP A 165 -10.73 9.40 -0.81
C ASP A 165 -10.46 9.44 -2.31
N ARG A 166 -9.54 8.58 -2.78
CA ARG A 166 -9.14 8.51 -4.19
C ARG A 166 -10.01 7.61 -5.03
N TYR A 167 -10.42 6.48 -4.47
CA TYR A 167 -11.13 5.43 -5.18
C TYR A 167 -12.50 5.21 -4.54
N ASN A 168 -13.33 6.25 -4.58
CA ASN A 168 -14.70 6.17 -4.12
C ASN A 168 -15.50 5.14 -4.92
N ASN A 169 -16.15 4.21 -4.20
CA ASN A 169 -17.12 3.23 -4.69
C ASN A 169 -16.60 2.12 -5.61
N TRP A 170 -15.44 1.55 -5.24
CA TRP A 170 -15.14 0.16 -5.59
C TRP A 170 -14.62 -0.72 -4.47
#